data_AF-A0A2E9CJM8-F1
#
_entry.id   AF-A0A2E9CJM8-F1
#
_cell.length_a   1.000
_cell.length_b   1.000
_cell.length_c   1.000
_cell.angle_alpha   90.00
_cell.angle_beta   90.00
_cell.angle_gamma   90.00
#
_symmetry.space_group_name_H-M   'P 1'
#
loop_
_entity.id
_entity.type
_entity.pdbx_description
1 polymer ?
#
loop_
_entity_poly.entity_id
_entity_poly.type
_entity_poly.pdbx_seq_one_letter_code
_entity_poly.pdbx_strand_id
1 'polypeptide(L)'
;MEEPAGARPRLTPWGTVQVNKYPLVGEFSPDGRFFFTSDVQWGADVPRGYETLSEGVVTTTSLAPLGDRAARPGHIVVGATHGGFNAEFMAISPDGKLLALASIGGTSRPSDDPAYDPNAALTLFSIDPQTGRLSHAGHWPFVATNPQGLAFDASGALLYVGIGEYRGEEAPLKGAIEIWDVIPGPSPSLARTDRRFRAPRGVHTIAIAN
;
A
#
# COMPACT_ATOMS: atom_id res chain seq x y z
N MET A 1 35.77 24.95 14.69
CA MET A 1 34.88 25.52 13.65
C MET A 1 33.52 24.91 13.93
N GLU A 2 32.74 25.60 14.76
CA GLU A 2 31.38 25.19 15.13
C GLU A 2 30.45 25.42 13.93
N GLU A 3 29.59 24.45 13.62
CA GLU A 3 28.47 24.69 12.71
C GLU A 3 27.52 25.74 13.33
N PRO A 4 27.01 26.70 12.56
CA PRO A 4 26.10 27.69 13.09
C PRO A 4 24.77 27.02 13.46
N ALA A 5 24.41 27.10 14.73
CA ALA A 5 23.09 26.73 15.23
C ALA A 5 22.01 27.54 14.47
N GLY A 6 21.11 26.85 13.76
CA GLY A 6 19.91 27.45 13.16
C GLY A 6 19.77 27.36 11.64
N ALA A 7 20.64 26.61 10.94
CA ALA A 7 20.39 26.32 9.52
C ALA A 7 19.11 25.50 9.36
N ARG A 8 18.07 26.07 8.73
CA ARG A 8 16.85 25.35 8.39
C ARG A 8 17.17 24.31 7.31
N PRO A 9 16.68 23.06 7.43
CA PRO A 9 16.87 22.07 6.39
C PRO A 9 16.28 22.57 5.06
N ARG A 10 17.03 22.45 3.97
CA ARG A 10 16.60 22.83 2.63
C ARG A 10 16.29 21.57 1.83
N LEU A 11 15.07 21.49 1.30
CA LEU A 11 14.70 20.45 0.35
C LEU A 11 15.26 20.81 -1.04
N THR A 12 15.94 19.85 -1.66
CA THR A 12 16.43 19.96 -3.04
C THR A 12 15.96 18.76 -3.83
N PRO A 13 15.46 18.94 -5.07
CA PRO A 13 15.12 17.82 -5.94
C PRO A 13 16.31 16.88 -6.11
N TRP A 14 16.04 15.59 -6.06
CA TRP A 14 17.05 14.55 -6.18
C TRP A 14 16.59 13.54 -7.22
N GLY A 15 17.04 13.74 -8.47
CA GLY A 15 16.63 12.90 -9.60
C GLY A 15 15.17 13.07 -10.02
N THR A 16 14.76 12.28 -11.01
CA THR A 16 13.38 12.16 -11.47
C THR A 16 13.18 10.75 -12.00
N VAL A 17 12.00 10.18 -11.79
CA VAL A 17 11.58 8.89 -12.33
C VAL A 17 10.16 9.02 -12.84
N GLN A 18 9.88 8.40 -13.99
CA GLN A 18 8.53 8.20 -14.46
C GLN A 18 8.07 6.82 -13.98
N VAL A 19 7.00 6.79 -13.18
CA VAL A 19 6.32 5.56 -12.76
C VAL A 19 5.05 5.36 -13.60
N ASN A 20 4.05 4.63 -13.09
CA ASN A 20 2.79 4.44 -13.81
C ASN A 20 1.99 5.75 -13.98
N LYS A 21 0.88 5.67 -14.71
CA LYS A 21 0.12 6.81 -15.19
C LYS A 21 -0.63 7.59 -14.10
N TYR A 22 -0.99 6.93 -12.99
CA TYR A 22 -1.81 7.51 -11.92
C TYR A 22 -1.38 7.01 -10.53
N PRO A 23 -0.15 7.34 -10.08
CA PRO A 23 0.34 6.87 -8.78
C PRO A 23 -0.48 7.48 -7.64
N LEU A 24 -0.84 6.67 -6.64
CA LEU A 24 -1.67 7.07 -5.49
C LEU A 24 -0.89 7.10 -4.18
N VAL A 25 -0.41 5.94 -3.73
CA VAL A 25 0.36 5.80 -2.49
C VAL A 25 1.77 5.39 -2.87
N GLY A 26 2.76 5.87 -2.10
CA GLY A 26 4.11 5.35 -2.21
C GLY A 26 4.82 5.26 -0.87
N GLU A 27 5.69 4.27 -0.77
CA GLU A 27 6.36 3.87 0.47
C GLU A 27 7.84 3.58 0.18
N PHE A 28 8.74 4.04 1.06
CA PHE A 28 10.16 3.69 0.98
C PHE A 28 10.40 2.33 1.63
N SER A 29 11.32 1.54 1.09
CA SER A 29 11.91 0.44 1.87
C SER A 29 12.57 1.01 3.14
N PRO A 30 12.61 0.25 4.26
CA PRO A 30 13.23 0.73 5.50
C PRO A 30 14.70 1.16 5.36
N ASP A 31 15.42 0.58 4.41
CA ASP A 31 16.81 0.92 4.09
C ASP A 31 16.97 2.07 3.07
N GLY A 32 15.86 2.62 2.56
CA GLY A 32 15.82 3.72 1.61
C GLY A 32 16.35 3.40 0.21
N ARG A 33 16.58 2.13 -0.14
CA ARG A 33 17.09 1.75 -1.47
C ARG A 33 16.00 1.65 -2.54
N PHE A 34 14.76 1.43 -2.13
CA PHE A 34 13.63 1.27 -3.03
C PHE A 34 12.47 2.19 -2.63
N PHE A 35 11.70 2.60 -3.64
CA PHE A 35 10.43 3.29 -3.47
C PHE A 35 9.36 2.53 -4.26
N PHE A 36 8.27 2.19 -3.60
CA PHE A 36 7.16 1.46 -4.18
C PHE A 36 6.01 2.43 -4.42
N THR A 37 5.31 2.32 -5.54
CA THR A 37 4.14 3.15 -5.84
C THR A 37 2.98 2.30 -6.32
N SER A 38 1.79 2.50 -5.77
CA SER A 38 0.54 1.91 -6.27
C SER A 38 -0.07 2.80 -7.34
N ASP A 39 -0.77 2.17 -8.27
CA ASP A 39 -1.59 2.84 -9.28
C ASP A 39 -2.83 1.99 -9.54
N VAL A 40 -4.00 2.53 -9.22
CA VAL A 40 -5.31 1.88 -9.44
C VAL A 40 -5.77 1.88 -10.90
N GLN A 41 -4.97 2.44 -11.81
CA GLN A 41 -5.20 2.58 -13.26
C GLN A 41 -6.38 3.47 -13.65
N TRP A 42 -6.78 4.39 -12.76
CA TRP A 42 -7.74 5.44 -13.08
C TRP A 42 -7.15 6.54 -13.97
N GLY A 43 -8.01 7.40 -14.51
CA GLY A 43 -7.59 8.53 -15.33
C GLY A 43 -8.64 8.96 -16.34
N ALA A 44 -8.41 10.09 -17.00
CA ALA A 44 -9.29 10.57 -18.08
C ALA A 44 -9.30 9.65 -19.32
N ASP A 45 -8.37 8.70 -19.38
CA ASP A 45 -8.20 7.73 -20.47
C ASP A 45 -9.06 6.47 -20.32
N VAL A 46 -9.82 6.32 -19.22
CA VAL A 46 -10.66 5.15 -18.97
C VAL A 46 -12.16 5.48 -18.87
N PRO A 47 -13.08 4.57 -19.27
CA PRO A 47 -14.50 4.88 -19.52
C PRO A 47 -15.32 5.43 -18.33
N ARG A 48 -14.85 5.28 -17.09
CA ARG A 48 -15.52 5.82 -15.89
C ARG A 48 -14.56 6.62 -14.99
N GLY A 49 -13.45 7.12 -15.53
CA GLY A 49 -12.51 7.94 -14.77
C GLY A 49 -12.03 7.23 -13.49
N TYR A 50 -12.29 7.89 -12.35
CA TYR A 50 -11.97 7.43 -10.99
C TYR A 50 -12.88 6.33 -10.46
N GLU A 51 -13.86 5.90 -11.24
CA GLU A 51 -14.73 4.79 -10.87
C GLU A 51 -14.43 3.55 -11.71
N THR A 52 -13.41 3.53 -12.57
CA THR A 52 -13.16 2.34 -13.39
C THR A 52 -12.68 1.19 -12.50
N LEU A 53 -13.23 -0.01 -12.70
CA LEU A 53 -12.67 -1.21 -12.06
C LEU A 53 -11.50 -1.67 -12.93
N SER A 54 -10.27 -1.55 -12.41
CA SER A 54 -9.07 -1.85 -13.18
C SER A 54 -8.07 -2.62 -12.33
N GLU A 55 -7.28 -3.48 -12.97
CA GLU A 55 -6.20 -4.18 -12.29
C GLU A 55 -5.11 -3.17 -11.94
N GLY A 56 -4.90 -2.93 -10.65
CA GLY A 56 -3.92 -1.98 -10.17
C GLY A 56 -2.50 -2.53 -10.30
N VAL A 57 -1.52 -1.63 -10.37
CA VAL A 57 -0.11 -1.94 -10.55
C VAL A 57 0.70 -1.37 -9.39
N VAL A 58 1.62 -2.18 -8.87
CA VAL A 58 2.69 -1.72 -7.96
C VAL A 58 4.00 -1.66 -8.73
N THR A 59 4.62 -0.50 -8.75
CA THR A 59 5.93 -0.27 -9.37
C THR A 59 7.01 -0.15 -8.29
N THR A 60 8.13 -0.85 -8.49
CA THR A 60 9.34 -0.69 -7.68
C THR A 60 10.32 0.21 -8.42
N THR A 61 10.76 1.28 -7.76
CA THR A 61 11.86 2.14 -8.19
C THR A 61 13.07 1.90 -7.31
N SER A 62 14.22 1.54 -7.89
CA SER A 62 15.51 1.63 -7.22
C SER A 62 15.95 3.09 -7.20
N LEU A 63 16.27 3.57 -6.00
CA LEU A 63 16.71 4.92 -5.77
C LEU A 63 18.22 5.04 -5.98
N ALA A 64 18.65 6.16 -6.54
CA ALA A 64 20.07 6.50 -6.62
C ALA A 64 20.70 6.45 -5.21
N PRO A 65 21.97 6.09 -5.04
CA PRO A 65 22.60 6.15 -3.73
C PRO A 65 22.71 7.61 -3.23
N LEU A 66 22.44 7.87 -1.95
CA LEU A 66 22.54 9.23 -1.37
C LEU A 66 23.92 9.90 -1.56
N GLY A 67 24.97 9.09 -1.70
CA GLY A 67 26.33 9.56 -1.97
C GLY A 67 26.60 9.94 -3.43
N ASP A 68 25.67 9.68 -4.35
CA ASP A 68 25.79 10.06 -5.75
C ASP A 68 25.63 11.59 -5.89
N ARG A 69 26.76 12.24 -6.18
CA ARG A 69 26.85 13.69 -6.41
C ARG A 69 26.71 14.07 -7.88
N ALA A 70 26.27 13.14 -8.74
CA ALA A 70 25.94 13.45 -10.12
C ALA A 70 24.95 14.63 -10.17
N ALA A 71 25.06 15.43 -11.24
CA ALA A 71 24.16 16.57 -11.42
C ALA A 71 22.68 16.16 -11.48
N ARG A 72 22.39 14.89 -11.81
CA ARG A 72 21.05 14.27 -11.80
C ARG A 72 21.15 12.79 -11.39
N PRO A 73 20.95 12.46 -10.11
CA PRO A 73 20.98 11.08 -9.65
C PRO A 73 19.90 10.24 -10.34
N GLY A 74 20.27 9.05 -10.79
CA GLY A 74 19.45 8.20 -11.66
C GLY A 74 18.62 7.19 -10.88
N HIS A 75 17.33 7.47 -10.71
CA HIS A 75 16.35 6.50 -10.21
C HIS A 75 15.87 5.60 -11.35
N ILE A 76 15.67 4.31 -11.09
CA ILE A 76 15.36 3.30 -12.12
C ILE A 76 14.17 2.46 -11.70
N VAL A 77 13.16 2.33 -12.57
CA VAL A 77 12.09 1.33 -12.38
C VAL A 77 12.67 -0.07 -12.59
N VAL A 78 12.65 -0.89 -11.54
CA VAL A 78 13.25 -2.24 -11.52
C VAL A 78 12.22 -3.37 -11.51
N GLY A 79 10.95 -3.03 -11.33
CA GLY A 79 9.84 -3.98 -11.37
C GLY A 79 8.48 -3.31 -11.45
N ALA A 80 7.51 -4.05 -11.98
CA ALA A 80 6.10 -3.74 -11.94
C ALA A 80 5.34 -5.06 -11.79
N THR A 81 4.33 -5.09 -10.93
CA THR A 81 3.46 -6.26 -10.73
C THR A 81 2.03 -5.80 -10.54
N HIS A 82 1.07 -6.65 -10.91
CA HIS A 82 -0.32 -6.40 -10.57
C HIS A 82 -0.58 -6.61 -9.08
N GLY A 83 -1.46 -5.79 -8.53
CA GLY A 83 -1.79 -5.73 -7.11
C GLY A 83 -3.18 -6.24 -6.72
N GLY A 84 -4.03 -6.50 -7.72
CA GLY A 84 -5.46 -6.70 -7.56
C GLY A 84 -6.27 -5.51 -8.08
N PHE A 85 -7.60 -5.67 -8.14
CA PHE A 85 -8.47 -4.64 -8.70
C PHE A 85 -8.57 -3.41 -7.78
N ASN A 86 -8.26 -2.24 -8.32
CA ASN A 86 -8.18 -0.98 -7.57
C ASN A 86 -7.25 -1.12 -6.35
N ALA A 87 -6.08 -1.71 -6.56
CA ALA A 87 -4.99 -1.79 -5.59
C ALA A 87 -4.45 -0.39 -5.26
N GLU A 88 -4.75 0.09 -4.06
CA GLU A 88 -4.57 1.49 -3.71
C GLU A 88 -3.55 1.69 -2.58
N PHE A 89 -3.78 1.11 -1.42
CA PHE A 89 -2.98 1.43 -0.23
C PHE A 89 -1.98 0.32 0.06
N MET A 90 -0.75 0.67 0.45
CA MET A 90 0.28 -0.31 0.79
C MET A 90 0.95 -0.01 2.13
N ALA A 91 1.61 -1.03 2.69
CA ALA A 91 2.54 -0.89 3.79
C ALA A 91 3.69 -1.88 3.62
N ILE A 92 4.88 -1.53 4.12
CA ILE A 92 6.07 -2.39 4.11
C ILE A 92 6.36 -2.85 5.54
N SER A 93 6.73 -4.12 5.71
CA SER A 93 7.09 -4.65 7.02
C SER A 93 8.34 -3.95 7.58
N PRO A 94 8.50 -3.85 8.91
CA PRO A 94 9.66 -3.16 9.51
C PRO A 94 11.01 -3.74 9.09
N ASP A 95 11.06 -5.05 8.80
CA ASP A 95 12.27 -5.73 8.32
C ASP A 95 12.49 -5.61 6.80
N GLY A 96 11.57 -4.95 6.09
CA GLY A 96 11.66 -4.67 4.66
C GLY A 96 11.44 -5.88 3.75
N LYS A 97 10.91 -7.00 4.28
CA LYS A 97 10.75 -8.24 3.51
C LYS A 97 9.36 -8.44 2.93
N LEU A 98 8.34 -7.76 3.44
CA LEU A 98 6.97 -7.91 2.99
C LEU A 98 6.38 -6.57 2.56
N LEU A 99 5.54 -6.62 1.52
CA LEU A 99 4.65 -5.53 1.14
C LEU A 99 3.21 -6.06 1.20
N ALA A 100 2.38 -5.44 2.02
CA ALA A 100 0.94 -5.66 2.04
C ALA A 100 0.25 -4.59 1.19
N LEU A 101 -0.76 -4.98 0.42
CA LEU A 101 -1.49 -4.11 -0.49
C LEU A 101 -2.99 -4.34 -0.34
N ALA A 102 -3.74 -3.27 -0.10
CA ALA A 102 -5.19 -3.27 -0.03
C ALA A 102 -5.78 -2.91 -1.40
N SER A 103 -6.70 -3.75 -1.86
CA SER A 103 -7.47 -3.56 -3.09
C SER A 103 -8.92 -3.26 -2.73
N ILE A 104 -9.46 -2.15 -3.24
CA ILE A 104 -10.85 -1.76 -3.01
C ILE A 104 -11.82 -2.72 -3.73
N GLY A 105 -11.44 -3.21 -4.91
CA GLY A 105 -12.31 -3.99 -5.78
C GLY A 105 -13.59 -3.23 -6.17
N GLY A 106 -14.70 -3.96 -6.24
CA GLY A 106 -16.03 -3.44 -6.54
C GLY A 106 -16.82 -2.92 -5.33
N THR A 107 -16.20 -2.87 -4.15
CA THR A 107 -16.93 -2.72 -2.87
C THR A 107 -17.63 -1.37 -2.70
N SER A 108 -17.11 -0.31 -3.32
CA SER A 108 -17.71 1.02 -3.30
C SER A 108 -18.89 1.18 -4.28
N ARG A 109 -19.20 0.17 -5.09
CA ARG A 109 -20.31 0.23 -6.04
C ARG A 109 -21.68 0.10 -5.34
N PRO A 110 -22.74 0.67 -5.95
CA PRO A 110 -24.12 0.32 -5.62
C PRO A 110 -24.35 -1.19 -5.77
N SER A 111 -25.21 -1.78 -4.93
CA SER A 111 -25.43 -3.23 -4.90
C SER A 111 -26.07 -3.82 -6.17
N ASP A 112 -26.66 -2.98 -7.01
CA ASP A 112 -27.27 -3.31 -8.29
C ASP A 112 -26.32 -3.09 -9.49
N ASP A 113 -25.12 -2.55 -9.29
CA ASP A 113 -24.10 -2.43 -10.34
C ASP A 113 -23.50 -3.82 -10.64
N PRO A 114 -23.41 -4.25 -11.92
CA PRO A 114 -22.81 -5.53 -12.29
C PRO A 114 -21.34 -5.71 -11.85
N ALA A 115 -20.63 -4.61 -11.60
CA ALA A 115 -19.26 -4.62 -11.09
C ALA A 115 -19.19 -4.55 -9.55
N TYR A 116 -20.32 -4.64 -8.84
CA TYR A 116 -20.34 -4.74 -7.40
C TYR A 116 -19.84 -6.11 -6.94
N ASP A 117 -18.88 -6.08 -6.03
CA ASP A 117 -18.40 -7.23 -5.28
C ASP A 117 -18.27 -6.78 -3.81
N PRO A 118 -18.90 -7.45 -2.84
CA PRO A 118 -18.72 -7.13 -1.43
C PRO A 118 -17.32 -7.45 -0.90
N ASN A 119 -16.50 -8.17 -1.67
CA ASN A 119 -15.14 -8.52 -1.28
C ASN A 119 -14.14 -7.48 -1.76
N ALA A 120 -13.42 -6.92 -0.80
CA ALA A 120 -12.13 -6.33 -1.03
C ALA A 120 -11.05 -7.42 -0.96
N ALA A 121 -9.78 -7.06 -1.13
CA ALA A 121 -8.70 -8.01 -0.94
C ALA A 121 -7.44 -7.40 -0.32
N LEU A 122 -6.72 -8.24 0.43
CA LEU A 122 -5.32 -8.01 0.77
C LEU A 122 -4.45 -8.89 -0.12
N THR A 123 -3.41 -8.30 -0.71
CA THR A 123 -2.35 -9.03 -1.42
C THR A 123 -1.05 -8.86 -0.65
N LEU A 124 -0.32 -9.95 -0.42
CA LEU A 124 0.99 -9.93 0.22
C LEU A 124 2.06 -10.29 -0.80
N PHE A 125 3.13 -9.51 -0.83
CA PHE A 125 4.32 -9.76 -1.63
C PHE A 125 5.53 -9.95 -0.73
N SER A 126 6.43 -10.85 -1.14
CA SER A 126 7.80 -10.86 -0.63
C SER A 126 8.66 -9.91 -1.47
N ILE A 127 9.53 -9.15 -0.79
CA ILE A 127 10.47 -8.23 -1.40
C ILE A 127 11.83 -8.92 -1.49
N ASP A 128 12.40 -9.01 -2.69
CA ASP A 128 13.82 -9.35 -2.86
C ASP A 128 14.67 -8.18 -2.34
N PRO A 129 15.45 -8.35 -1.26
CA PRO A 129 16.20 -7.25 -0.67
C PRO A 129 17.35 -6.76 -1.56
N GLN A 130 17.80 -7.53 -2.56
CA GLN A 130 18.87 -7.10 -3.45
C GLN A 130 18.32 -6.34 -4.66
N THR A 131 17.18 -6.76 -5.19
CA THR A 131 16.64 -6.23 -6.45
C THR A 131 15.40 -5.36 -6.28
N GLY A 132 14.76 -5.38 -5.11
CA GLY A 132 13.48 -4.72 -4.84
C GLY A 132 12.29 -5.37 -5.55
N ARG A 133 12.51 -6.48 -6.27
CA ARG A 133 11.45 -7.16 -7.00
C ARG A 133 10.45 -7.81 -6.06
N LEU A 134 9.18 -7.68 -6.42
CA LEU A 134 8.07 -8.28 -5.69
C LEU A 134 7.79 -9.67 -6.23
N SER A 135 7.63 -10.65 -5.33
CA SER A 135 7.09 -11.97 -5.64
C SER A 135 5.79 -12.18 -4.86
N HIS A 136 4.77 -12.69 -5.54
CA HIS A 136 3.45 -12.85 -4.94
C HIS A 136 3.46 -13.95 -3.87
N ALA A 137 3.07 -13.62 -2.64
CA ALA A 137 3.00 -14.57 -1.52
C ALA A 137 1.57 -15.08 -1.29
N GLY A 138 0.57 -14.23 -1.49
CA GLY A 138 -0.83 -14.65 -1.42
C GLY A 138 -1.82 -13.51 -1.63
N HIS A 139 -3.09 -13.90 -1.77
CA HIS A 139 -4.22 -13.00 -2.01
C HIS A 139 -5.42 -13.47 -1.19
N TRP A 140 -6.00 -12.58 -0.38
CA TRP A 140 -7.06 -12.88 0.57
C TRP A 140 -8.25 -11.96 0.32
N PRO A 141 -9.28 -12.43 -0.42
CA PRO A 141 -10.56 -11.75 -0.49
C PRO A 141 -11.25 -11.74 0.88
N PHE A 142 -11.89 -10.63 1.22
CA PHE A 142 -12.64 -10.52 2.46
C PHE A 142 -13.75 -9.49 2.35
N VAL A 143 -14.87 -9.76 3.04
CA VAL A 143 -15.99 -8.82 3.11
C VAL A 143 -15.58 -7.60 3.91
N ALA A 144 -15.51 -6.46 3.23
CA ALA A 144 -15.25 -5.13 3.75
C ALA A 144 -15.57 -4.10 2.66
N THR A 145 -15.90 -2.86 3.03
CA THR A 145 -16.03 -1.78 2.05
C THR A 145 -14.85 -0.82 2.15
N ASN A 146 -14.22 -0.57 0.99
CA ASN A 146 -13.16 0.42 0.82
C ASN A 146 -12.04 0.30 1.87
N PRO A 147 -11.38 -0.87 2.02
CA PRO A 147 -10.29 -0.97 2.97
C PRO A 147 -9.10 -0.14 2.49
N GLN A 148 -8.64 0.74 3.37
CA GLN A 148 -7.58 1.70 3.12
C GLN A 148 -6.82 1.91 4.43
N GLY A 149 -5.59 2.40 4.36
CA GLY A 149 -4.72 2.48 5.53
C GLY A 149 -4.25 1.09 5.95
N LEU A 150 -2.97 0.82 5.72
CA LEU A 150 -2.30 -0.38 6.18
C LEU A 150 -1.14 0.02 7.07
N ALA A 151 -0.88 -0.76 8.10
CA ALA A 151 0.35 -0.64 8.88
C ALA A 151 0.73 -1.98 9.49
N PHE A 152 1.99 -2.36 9.39
CA PHE A 152 2.53 -3.44 10.22
C PHE A 152 2.78 -2.91 11.63
N ASP A 153 2.63 -3.76 12.65
CA ASP A 153 3.15 -3.43 13.97
C ASP A 153 4.69 -3.42 13.97
N ALA A 154 5.30 -2.90 15.04
CA ALA A 154 6.75 -2.78 15.14
C ALA A 154 7.49 -4.14 15.04
N SER A 155 6.85 -5.24 15.42
CA SER A 155 7.43 -6.59 15.28
C SER A 155 7.25 -7.20 13.88
N GLY A 156 6.31 -6.69 13.09
CA GLY A 156 5.90 -7.25 11.81
C GLY A 156 5.00 -8.51 11.94
N ALA A 157 4.58 -8.87 13.14
CA ALA A 157 3.72 -10.02 13.40
C ALA A 157 2.22 -9.73 13.16
N LEU A 158 1.83 -8.46 13.15
CA LEU A 158 0.47 -8.02 12.93
C LEU A 158 0.39 -7.03 11.76
N LEU A 159 -0.72 -7.10 11.03
CA LEU A 159 -1.12 -6.12 10.03
C LEU A 159 -2.43 -5.46 10.47
N TYR A 160 -2.40 -4.15 10.63
CA TYR A 160 -3.57 -3.32 10.84
C TYR A 160 -4.17 -2.92 9.50
N VAL A 161 -5.49 -3.10 9.38
CA VAL A 161 -6.23 -2.85 8.14
C VAL A 161 -7.37 -1.90 8.44
N GLY A 162 -7.34 -0.70 7.87
CA GLY A 162 -8.43 0.25 7.99
C GLY A 162 -9.60 -0.18 7.11
N ILE A 163 -10.78 -0.28 7.72
CA ILE A 163 -12.04 -0.56 7.05
C ILE A 163 -12.80 0.75 6.95
N GLY A 164 -13.05 1.19 5.71
CA GLY A 164 -13.79 2.42 5.44
C GLY A 164 -15.20 2.38 6.02
N GLU A 165 -15.94 1.31 5.73
CA GLU A 165 -17.22 1.01 6.37
C GLU A 165 -17.60 -0.47 6.30
N TYR A 166 -18.47 -0.89 7.22
CA TYR A 166 -19.17 -2.17 7.16
C TYR A 166 -20.57 -2.00 6.58
N ARG A 167 -21.07 -3.07 5.94
CA ARG A 167 -22.42 -3.17 5.37
C ARG A 167 -23.22 -4.29 6.05
N GLY A 168 -24.51 -4.36 5.74
CA GLY A 168 -25.40 -5.41 6.26
C GLY A 168 -25.57 -5.34 7.77
N GLU A 169 -25.56 -6.49 8.43
CA GLU A 169 -25.73 -6.59 9.89
C GLU A 169 -24.63 -5.87 10.68
N GLU A 170 -23.43 -5.73 10.10
CA GLU A 170 -22.31 -5.03 10.72
C GLU A 170 -22.32 -3.51 10.48
N ALA A 171 -23.26 -2.98 9.70
CA ALA A 171 -23.38 -1.54 9.44
C ALA A 171 -23.38 -0.63 10.71
N PRO A 172 -23.98 -1.04 11.85
CA PRO A 172 -23.90 -0.26 13.09
C PRO A 172 -22.48 -0.06 13.64
N LEU A 173 -21.51 -0.88 13.21
CA LEU A 173 -20.09 -0.73 13.60
C LEU A 173 -19.41 0.47 12.93
N LYS A 174 -19.98 1.01 11.84
CA LYS A 174 -19.37 2.05 11.00
C LYS A 174 -18.07 1.56 10.36
N GLY A 175 -16.91 2.11 10.71
CA GLY A 175 -15.60 1.66 10.25
C GLY A 175 -14.83 0.97 11.38
N ALA A 176 -13.65 0.46 11.08
CA ALA A 176 -12.79 -0.16 12.07
C ALA A 176 -11.33 -0.17 11.63
N ILE A 177 -10.45 -0.49 12.57
CA ILE A 177 -9.14 -1.02 12.29
C ILE A 177 -9.18 -2.51 12.64
N GLU A 178 -9.16 -3.38 11.65
CA GLU A 178 -9.03 -4.82 11.84
C GLU A 178 -7.58 -5.21 12.08
N ILE A 179 -7.37 -6.27 12.85
CA ILE A 179 -6.06 -6.83 13.13
C ILE A 179 -5.95 -8.19 12.47
N TRP A 180 -4.93 -8.36 11.64
CA TRP A 180 -4.60 -9.60 10.96
C TRP A 180 -3.28 -10.12 11.49
N ASP A 181 -3.15 -11.43 11.64
CA ASP A 181 -1.87 -12.07 11.96
C ASP A 181 -1.04 -12.26 10.69
N VAL A 182 0.24 -11.94 10.77
CA VAL A 182 1.24 -12.19 9.73
C VAL A 182 1.96 -13.48 10.10
N ILE A 183 1.72 -14.53 9.32
CA ILE A 183 2.30 -15.85 9.55
C ILE A 183 3.60 -15.94 8.75
N PRO A 184 4.77 -15.99 9.43
CA PRO A 184 6.06 -16.01 8.76
C PRO A 184 6.36 -17.40 8.15
N GLY A 185 7.30 -17.43 7.22
CA GLY A 185 7.79 -18.67 6.61
C GLY A 185 8.36 -18.43 5.21
N PRO A 186 8.80 -19.49 4.52
CA PRO A 186 9.21 -19.40 3.11
C PRO A 186 8.04 -19.00 2.18
N SER A 187 6.81 -19.21 2.63
CA SER A 187 5.58 -18.75 1.99
C SER A 187 4.75 -18.00 3.04
N PRO A 188 5.07 -16.70 3.28
CA PRO A 188 4.38 -15.91 4.29
C PRO A 188 2.91 -15.74 3.94
N SER A 189 2.05 -15.66 4.95
CA SER A 189 0.60 -15.59 4.76
C SER A 189 -0.07 -14.68 5.79
N LEU A 190 -1.33 -14.31 5.51
CA LEU A 190 -2.16 -13.52 6.42
C LEU A 190 -3.30 -14.38 6.97
N ALA A 191 -3.63 -14.17 8.24
CA ALA A 191 -4.83 -14.72 8.86
C ALA A 191 -5.69 -13.59 9.45
N ARG A 192 -6.94 -13.50 8.99
CA ARG A 192 -7.91 -12.56 9.55
C ARG A 192 -8.30 -13.00 10.96
N THR A 193 -8.37 -12.05 11.89
CA THR A 193 -8.82 -12.32 13.27
C THR A 193 -10.17 -11.66 13.54
N ASP A 194 -10.74 -11.92 14.71
CA ASP A 194 -11.94 -11.25 15.23
C ASP A 194 -11.60 -9.94 15.97
N ARG A 195 -10.31 -9.61 16.13
CA ARG A 195 -9.82 -8.44 16.84
C ARG A 195 -9.93 -7.18 15.98
N ARG A 196 -10.52 -6.13 16.55
CA ARG A 196 -10.66 -4.82 15.90
C ARG A 196 -10.78 -3.68 16.89
N PHE A 197 -10.31 -2.50 16.47
CA PHE A 197 -10.66 -1.23 17.10
C PHE A 197 -11.82 -0.58 16.35
N ARG A 198 -12.85 -0.12 17.08
CA ARG A 198 -13.95 0.62 16.46
C ARG A 198 -13.46 1.99 16.01
N ALA A 199 -13.93 2.43 14.85
CA ALA A 199 -13.63 3.74 14.32
C ALA A 199 -14.88 4.37 13.66
N PRO A 200 -14.88 5.70 13.43
CA PRO A 200 -15.81 6.30 12.49
C PRO A 200 -15.66 5.71 11.08
N ARG A 201 -16.58 6.05 10.18
CA ARG A 201 -16.41 5.74 8.75
C ARG A 201 -15.18 6.46 8.20
N GLY A 202 -14.51 5.86 7.23
CA GLY A 202 -13.42 6.47 6.47
C GLY A 202 -12.05 6.35 7.13
N VAL A 203 -11.71 5.19 7.69
CA VAL A 203 -10.33 4.90 8.11
C VAL A 203 -9.46 4.76 6.86
N HIS A 204 -8.77 5.83 6.46
CA HIS A 204 -7.96 5.86 5.22
C HIS A 204 -6.44 5.83 5.47
N THR A 205 -6.00 6.09 6.70
CA THR A 205 -4.58 6.10 7.06
C THR A 205 -4.42 5.58 8.47
N ILE A 206 -3.40 4.73 8.65
CA ILE A 206 -2.99 4.22 9.95
C ILE A 206 -1.49 4.51 10.05
N ALA A 207 -1.08 5.10 11.16
CA ALA A 207 0.32 5.29 11.49
C ALA A 207 0.56 4.69 12.88
N ILE A 208 1.62 3.92 13.01
CA ILE A 208 2.06 3.40 14.31
C ILE A 208 3.04 4.41 14.89
N ALA A 209 2.71 4.95 16.07
CA ALA A 209 3.63 5.75 16.84
C ALA A 209 4.49 4.83 17.70
N ASN A 210 5.82 4.98 17.57
CA ASN A 210 6.82 4.35 18.43
C ASN A 210 7.26 5.31 19.53
#